data_AF-A0A2G9PI79-F1
#
_entry.id   AF-A0A2G9PI79-F1
#
_cell.length_a   1.000
_cell.length_b   1.000
_cell.length_c   1.000
_cell.angle_alpha   90.00
_cell.angle_beta   90.00
_cell.angle_gamma   90.00
#
_symmetry.space_group_name_H-M   'P 1'
#
loop_
_entity.id
_entity.type
_entity.pdbx_description
1 polymer ?
#
loop_
_entity_poly.entity_id
_entity_poly.type
_entity_poly.pdbx_seq_one_letter_code
_entity_poly.pdbx_strand_id
1 'polypeptide(L)'
;MQKTCPKCGRKGVFNGAFCAECEPTLQSQFRTRKKKGKPLQVCTRCKKVRAGKDWVNNAWPEKVEKTICPECSLQSGGYHEAIIQIRGPAEKAVALARKAVKEISGKTHVTDVKESRHGADVFVVRKRPAIEFVHSLGMEFKQTRKLVTQTRDGKRVYRTTLCVRLE
;
A
#
# COMPACT_ATOMS: atom_id res chain seq x y z
N MET A 1 59.39 -12.91 -22.95
CA MET A 1 59.93 -11.57 -23.22
C MET A 1 59.93 -10.76 -21.92
N GLN A 2 61.04 -10.11 -21.57
CA GLN A 2 61.08 -9.20 -20.42
C GLN A 2 60.27 -7.94 -20.75
N LYS A 3 59.39 -7.53 -19.84
CA LYS A 3 58.59 -6.30 -19.93
C LYS A 3 59.14 -5.26 -18.95
N THR A 4 58.89 -3.99 -19.22
CA THR A 4 59.23 -2.87 -18.32
C THR A 4 57.94 -2.27 -17.75
N CYS A 5 57.83 -2.16 -16.43
CA CYS A 5 56.67 -1.55 -15.77
C CYS A 5 56.64 -0.02 -16.02
N PRO A 6 55.58 0.55 -16.64
CA PRO A 6 55.50 1.99 -16.94
C PRO A 6 55.45 2.90 -15.70
N LYS A 7 55.09 2.37 -14.53
CA LYS A 7 54.93 3.17 -13.29
C LYS A 7 56.24 3.31 -12.50
N CYS A 8 57.06 2.26 -12.44
CA CYS A 8 58.26 2.22 -11.60
C CYS A 8 59.55 1.84 -12.34
N GLY A 9 59.48 1.55 -13.65
CA GLY A 9 60.63 1.20 -14.48
C GLY A 9 61.20 -0.21 -14.25
N ARG A 10 60.61 -1.02 -13.36
CA ARG A 10 61.10 -2.38 -13.07
C ARG A 10 60.98 -3.28 -14.30
N LYS A 11 62.07 -3.96 -14.66
CA LYS A 11 62.15 -4.94 -15.75
C LYS A 11 61.93 -6.35 -15.21
N GLY A 12 61.07 -7.14 -15.84
CA GLY A 12 60.79 -8.51 -15.40
C GLY A 12 59.72 -9.21 -16.23
N VAL A 13 59.32 -10.41 -15.81
CA VAL A 13 58.23 -11.17 -16.42
C VAL A 13 56.98 -11.01 -15.56
N PHE A 14 55.95 -10.37 -16.09
CA PHE A 14 54.67 -10.18 -15.41
C PHE A 14 53.50 -10.26 -16.40
N ASN A 15 52.34 -10.69 -15.88
CA ASN A 15 51.16 -11.00 -16.68
C ASN A 15 50.40 -9.74 -17.12
N GLY A 16 50.41 -8.68 -16.31
CA GLY A 16 49.74 -7.41 -16.59
C GLY A 16 50.57 -6.38 -17.37
N ALA A 17 50.08 -5.13 -17.35
CA ALA A 17 50.81 -3.97 -17.85
C ALA A 17 51.78 -3.38 -16.81
N PHE A 18 51.59 -3.68 -15.52
CA PHE A 18 52.42 -3.22 -14.41
C PHE A 18 53.08 -4.41 -13.70
N CYS A 19 54.15 -4.16 -12.94
CA CYS A 19 54.68 -5.19 -12.04
C CYS A 19 53.68 -5.48 -10.90
N ALA A 20 53.79 -6.65 -10.26
CA ALA A 20 52.87 -7.09 -9.20
C ALA A 20 52.68 -6.07 -8.06
N GLU A 21 53.69 -5.26 -7.75
CA GLU A 21 53.60 -4.19 -6.74
C GLU A 21 52.93 -2.90 -7.24
N CYS A 22 52.95 -2.66 -8.56
CA CYS A 22 52.37 -1.47 -9.18
C CYS A 22 51.00 -1.74 -9.80
N GLU A 23 50.61 -3.01 -9.94
CA GLU A 23 49.31 -3.46 -10.43
C GLU A 23 48.21 -2.79 -9.59
N PRO A 24 47.36 -1.94 -10.18
CA PRO A 24 46.28 -1.30 -9.45
C PRO A 24 45.35 -2.38 -8.90
N THR A 25 45.26 -2.50 -7.57
CA THR A 25 44.25 -3.36 -6.96
C THR A 25 42.87 -2.85 -7.39
N LEU A 26 42.09 -3.70 -8.06
CA LEU A 26 40.74 -3.43 -8.58
C LEU A 26 39.80 -2.81 -7.54
N GLN A 27 40.09 -2.99 -6.25
CA GLN A 27 39.34 -2.37 -5.15
C GLN A 27 39.45 -0.84 -5.10
N SER A 28 40.52 -0.23 -5.63
CA SER A 28 40.75 1.21 -5.53
C SER A 28 40.05 2.02 -6.64
N GLN A 29 39.82 1.43 -7.81
CA GLN A 29 39.20 2.12 -8.95
C GLN A 29 37.68 2.00 -8.98
N PHE A 30 37.12 0.97 -8.34
CA PHE A 30 35.67 0.82 -8.19
C PHE A 30 35.22 1.20 -6.78
N ARG A 31 35.41 2.47 -6.39
CA ARG A 31 34.47 3.07 -5.44
C ARG A 31 33.12 3.14 -6.14
N THR A 32 32.34 2.06 -6.13
CA THR A 32 30.92 2.18 -6.43
C THR A 32 30.40 3.25 -5.47
N ARG A 33 30.02 4.42 -5.98
CA ARG A 33 29.29 5.39 -5.18
C ARG A 33 28.11 4.60 -4.61
N LYS A 34 28.15 4.22 -3.32
CA LYS A 34 26.97 3.70 -2.63
C LYS A 34 25.94 4.80 -2.81
N LYS A 35 24.98 4.60 -3.73
CA LYS A 35 23.88 5.53 -3.90
C LYS A 35 23.25 5.61 -2.51
N LYS A 36 23.28 6.80 -1.89
CA LYS A 36 22.51 7.03 -0.68
C LYS A 36 21.07 6.65 -1.03
N GLY A 37 20.59 5.54 -0.49
CA GLY A 37 19.22 5.09 -0.72
C GLY A 37 18.27 6.23 -0.35
N LYS A 38 17.26 6.47 -1.17
CA LYS A 38 16.19 7.41 -0.79
C LYS A 38 15.55 6.90 0.51
N PRO A 39 15.20 7.79 1.46
CA PRO A 39 14.51 7.38 2.67
C PRO A 39 13.20 6.65 2.30
N LEU A 40 12.89 5.58 3.03
CA LEU A 40 11.65 4.85 2.82
C LEU A 40 10.49 5.68 3.37
N GLN A 41 9.39 5.77 2.63
CA GLN A 41 8.22 6.55 3.06
C GLN A 41 7.27 5.69 3.89
N VAL A 42 6.80 6.20 5.02
CA VAL A 42 5.89 5.50 5.93
C VAL A 42 4.64 6.34 6.17
N CYS A 43 3.49 5.68 6.18
CA CYS A 43 2.22 6.32 6.43
C CYS A 43 2.07 6.62 7.93
N THR A 44 1.82 7.88 8.30
CA THR A 44 1.61 8.27 9.70
C THR A 44 0.32 7.73 10.31
N ARG A 45 -0.65 7.31 9.49
CA ARG A 45 -1.97 6.84 9.94
C ARG A 45 -2.08 5.32 10.02
N CYS A 46 -1.76 4.60 8.94
CA CYS A 46 -1.85 3.13 8.90
C CYS A 46 -0.50 2.41 9.04
N LYS A 47 0.62 3.14 9.15
CA LYS A 47 1.98 2.59 9.27
C LYS A 47 2.46 1.72 8.10
N LYS A 48 1.70 1.66 6.98
CA LYS A 48 2.16 1.03 5.73
C LYS A 48 3.42 1.73 5.21
N VAL A 49 4.28 0.97 4.54
CA VAL A 49 5.55 1.45 3.95
C VAL A 49 5.39 1.51 2.44
N ARG A 50 5.93 2.55 1.80
CA ARG A 50 5.92 2.71 0.36
C ARG A 50 7.02 1.85 -0.27
N ALA A 51 6.62 0.79 -0.96
CA ALA A 51 7.48 -0.08 -1.76
C ALA A 51 7.23 0.24 -3.26
N GLY A 52 8.04 1.14 -3.82
CA GLY A 52 7.85 1.60 -5.20
C GLY A 52 6.55 2.39 -5.38
N LYS A 53 5.59 1.80 -6.11
CA LYS A 53 4.24 2.38 -6.34
C LYS A 53 3.22 1.95 -5.29
N ASP A 54 3.47 0.85 -4.59
CA ASP A 54 2.51 0.22 -3.70
C ASP A 54 2.80 0.54 -2.22
N TRP A 55 1.77 0.38 -1.39
CA TRP A 55 1.83 0.55 0.06
C TRP A 55 1.62 -0.80 0.73
N VAL A 56 2.68 -1.36 1.30
CA VAL A 56 2.70 -2.72 1.85
C VAL A 56 2.89 -2.72 3.35
N ASN A 57 2.40 -3.79 3.99
CA ASN A 57 2.72 -4.08 5.38
C ASN A 57 4.10 -4.75 5.38
N ASN A 58 5.15 -4.04 5.82
CA ASN A 58 6.33 -4.55 6.53
C ASN A 58 7.58 -3.68 6.36
N ALA A 59 8.48 -3.89 7.33
CA ALA A 59 9.82 -3.34 7.53
C ALA A 59 9.86 -1.90 8.04
N TRP A 60 10.23 -1.74 9.31
CA TRP A 60 10.67 -0.46 9.89
C TRP A 60 12.14 -0.25 9.53
N PRO A 61 12.48 0.71 8.67
CA PRO A 61 13.85 1.08 8.41
C PRO A 61 14.31 2.18 9.39
N GLU A 62 15.60 2.26 9.67
CA GLU A 62 16.19 3.27 10.57
C GLU A 62 15.97 4.72 10.10
N LYS A 63 15.75 4.94 8.79
CA LYS A 63 15.48 6.27 8.22
C LYS A 63 14.18 6.25 7.41
N VAL A 64 13.14 6.81 8.01
CA VAL A 64 11.81 6.95 7.39
C VAL A 64 11.45 8.40 7.13
N GLU A 65 10.86 8.66 5.98
CA GLU A 65 10.14 9.89 5.71
C GLU A 65 8.65 9.66 6.01
N LYS A 66 8.07 10.50 6.87
CA LYS A 66 6.66 10.38 7.29
C LYS A 66 5.76 11.08 6.27
N THR A 67 4.76 10.38 5.74
CA THR A 67 3.75 10.94 4.84
C THR A 67 2.38 10.28 5.07
N ILE A 68 1.34 10.67 4.34
CA ILE A 68 0.01 10.04 4.41
C ILE A 68 -0.20 9.24 3.12
N CYS A 69 -0.58 7.95 3.23
CA CYS A 69 -0.86 7.15 2.05
C CYS A 69 -2.16 7.63 1.37
N PRO A 70 -2.34 7.40 0.06
CA PRO A 70 -3.53 7.82 -0.67
C PRO A 70 -4.84 7.34 -0.03
N GLU A 71 -4.86 6.12 0.50
CA GLU A 71 -6.05 5.54 1.17
C GLU A 71 -6.39 6.31 2.46
N CYS A 72 -5.40 6.61 3.29
CA CYS A 72 -5.58 7.40 4.51
C CYS A 72 -5.91 8.87 4.24
N SER A 73 -5.46 9.43 3.11
CA SER A 73 -5.85 10.76 2.66
C SER A 73 -7.31 10.80 2.23
N LEU A 74 -7.76 9.81 1.44
CA LEU A 74 -9.17 9.65 1.04
C LEU A 74 -10.10 9.49 2.25
N GLN A 75 -9.67 8.73 3.26
CA GLN A 75 -10.43 8.56 4.50
C GLN A 75 -10.66 9.90 5.21
N SER A 76 -9.64 10.76 5.32
CA SER A 76 -9.83 12.09 5.95
C SER A 76 -10.82 12.97 5.20
N GLY A 77 -11.01 12.75 3.89
CA GLY A 77 -12.02 13.42 3.09
C GLY A 77 -13.41 12.78 3.12
N GLY A 78 -13.64 11.73 3.92
CA GLY A 78 -14.93 11.02 3.97
C GLY A 78 -15.25 10.21 2.71
N TYR A 79 -14.25 9.98 1.84
CA TYR A 79 -14.45 9.27 0.59
C TYR A 79 -14.69 7.76 0.81
N HIS A 80 -15.77 7.25 0.24
CA HIS A 80 -16.12 5.83 0.26
C HIS A 80 -16.71 5.40 -1.09
N GLU A 81 -16.25 4.25 -1.59
CA GLU A 81 -16.80 3.62 -2.80
C GLU A 81 -18.01 2.74 -2.49
N ALA A 82 -18.14 2.25 -1.25
CA ALA A 82 -19.25 1.38 -0.86
C ALA A 82 -19.87 1.76 0.49
N ILE A 83 -21.17 1.50 0.60
CA ILE A 83 -21.93 1.57 1.85
C ILE A 83 -22.60 0.21 2.05
N ILE A 84 -22.34 -0.44 3.19
CA ILE A 84 -23.07 -1.64 3.62
C ILE A 84 -24.17 -1.17 4.56
N GLN A 85 -25.41 -1.30 4.12
CA GLN A 85 -26.62 -0.96 4.86
C GLN A 85 -27.19 -2.23 5.47
N ILE A 86 -27.08 -2.36 6.78
CA ILE A 86 -27.63 -3.47 7.55
C ILE A 86 -28.94 -2.96 8.14
N ARG A 87 -30.05 -3.65 7.85
CA ARG A 87 -31.39 -3.29 8.30
C ARG A 87 -31.96 -4.43 9.12
N GLY A 88 -32.65 -4.12 10.22
CA GLY A 88 -33.22 -5.11 11.12
C GLY A 88 -33.11 -4.68 12.58
N PRO A 89 -33.27 -5.61 13.54
CA PRO A 89 -33.14 -5.31 14.97
C PRO A 89 -31.80 -4.65 15.27
N ALA A 90 -31.82 -3.53 15.99
CA ALA A 90 -30.64 -2.69 16.21
C ALA A 90 -29.45 -3.49 16.77
N GLU A 91 -29.70 -4.36 17.74
CA GLU A 91 -28.67 -5.20 18.36
C GLU A 91 -27.97 -6.13 17.36
N LYS A 92 -28.75 -6.88 16.56
CA LYS A 92 -28.21 -7.76 15.51
C LYS A 92 -27.45 -6.96 14.44
N ALA A 93 -27.99 -5.80 14.05
CA ALA A 93 -27.39 -4.96 13.03
C ALA A 93 -26.04 -4.37 13.47
N VAL A 94 -25.96 -3.90 14.73
CA VAL A 94 -24.71 -3.39 15.32
C VAL A 94 -23.69 -4.52 15.45
N ALA A 95 -24.11 -5.72 15.88
CA ALA A 95 -23.21 -6.88 15.95
C ALA A 95 -22.62 -7.23 14.57
N LEU A 96 -23.45 -7.23 13.52
CA LEU A 96 -22.99 -7.48 12.17
C LEU A 96 -22.10 -6.34 11.62
N ALA A 97 -22.41 -5.08 11.95
CA ALA A 97 -21.57 -3.94 11.58
C ALA A 97 -20.17 -4.06 12.21
N ARG A 98 -20.08 -4.45 13.49
CA ARG A 98 -18.79 -4.70 14.16
C ARG A 98 -18.02 -5.84 13.49
N LYS A 99 -18.70 -6.92 13.09
CA LYS A 99 -18.10 -8.01 12.31
C LYS A 99 -17.56 -7.50 10.97
N ALA A 100 -18.34 -6.69 10.26
CA ALA A 100 -17.94 -6.07 8.99
C ALA A 100 -16.67 -5.24 9.17
N VAL A 101 -16.61 -4.38 10.20
CA VAL A 101 -15.42 -3.58 10.50
C VAL A 101 -14.20 -4.47 10.71
N LYS A 102 -14.31 -5.53 11.52
CA LYS A 102 -13.18 -6.43 11.81
C LYS A 102 -12.66 -7.14 10.56
N GLU A 103 -13.55 -7.67 9.73
CA GLU A 103 -13.18 -8.45 8.53
C GLU A 103 -12.67 -7.56 7.39
N ILE A 104 -13.33 -6.42 7.17
CA ILE A 104 -12.99 -5.49 6.10
C ILE A 104 -11.70 -4.74 6.41
N SER A 105 -11.45 -4.35 7.66
CA SER A 105 -10.24 -3.61 8.06
C SER A 105 -8.94 -4.35 7.74
N GLY A 106 -8.97 -5.69 7.61
CA GLY A 106 -7.81 -6.47 7.15
C GLY A 106 -7.49 -6.29 5.66
N LYS A 107 -8.45 -5.85 4.85
CA LYS A 107 -8.36 -5.72 3.39
C LYS A 107 -8.42 -4.27 2.90
N THR A 108 -9.23 -3.41 3.53
CA THR A 108 -9.38 -1.99 3.21
C THR A 108 -9.91 -1.20 4.41
N HIS A 109 -9.83 0.12 4.36
CA HIS A 109 -10.23 0.97 5.46
C HIS A 109 -11.77 1.20 5.52
N VAL A 110 -12.33 1.21 6.73
CA VAL A 110 -13.71 1.63 7.04
C VAL A 110 -13.71 3.08 7.53
N THR A 111 -14.35 3.99 6.79
CA THR A 111 -14.30 5.43 7.10
C THR A 111 -15.18 5.80 8.29
N ASP A 112 -16.35 5.18 8.40
CA ASP A 112 -17.36 5.53 9.40
C ASP A 112 -18.33 4.36 9.62
N VAL A 113 -18.99 4.34 10.78
CA VAL A 113 -20.09 3.43 11.12
C VAL A 113 -21.19 4.24 11.78
N LYS A 114 -22.37 4.26 11.18
CA LYS A 114 -23.54 4.98 11.70
C LYS A 114 -24.58 4.00 12.19
N GLU A 115 -24.84 4.03 13.49
CA GLU A 115 -25.84 3.19 14.14
C GLU A 115 -27.18 3.95 14.26
N SER A 116 -28.28 3.23 14.08
CA SER A 116 -29.63 3.77 14.15
C SER A 116 -30.59 2.75 14.75
N ARG A 117 -31.78 3.19 15.16
CA ARG A 117 -32.83 2.29 15.68
C ARG A 117 -33.26 1.21 14.69
N HIS A 118 -33.04 1.42 13.40
CA HIS A 118 -33.48 0.52 12.32
C HIS A 118 -32.32 -0.26 11.67
N GLY A 119 -31.12 -0.17 12.24
CA GLY A 119 -29.94 -0.89 11.78
C GLY A 119 -28.68 -0.02 11.75
N ALA A 120 -27.72 -0.39 10.91
CA ALA A 120 -26.41 0.27 10.85
C ALA A 120 -25.92 0.45 9.41
N ASP A 121 -25.15 1.52 9.17
CA ASP A 121 -24.50 1.81 7.90
C ASP A 121 -22.98 1.80 8.08
N VAL A 122 -22.28 0.97 7.31
CA VAL A 122 -20.81 0.85 7.32
C VAL A 122 -20.24 1.44 6.03
N PHE A 123 -19.38 2.44 6.15
CA PHE A 123 -18.81 3.17 5.02
C PHE A 123 -17.41 2.65 4.70
N VAL A 124 -17.21 2.16 3.48
CA VAL A 124 -16.00 1.42 3.09
C VAL A 124 -15.27 2.12 1.95
N VAL A 125 -13.96 2.33 2.10
CA VAL A 125 -13.14 3.03 1.09
C VAL A 125 -13.16 2.30 -0.24
N ARG A 126 -12.96 0.98 -0.25
CA ARG A 126 -12.96 0.15 -1.47
C ARG A 126 -14.17 -0.77 -1.54
N LYS A 127 -14.81 -0.84 -2.70
CA LYS A 127 -16.02 -1.67 -2.88
C LYS A 127 -15.80 -3.18 -2.86
N ARG A 128 -14.62 -3.67 -3.29
CA ARG A 128 -14.35 -5.10 -3.44
C ARG A 128 -14.47 -5.86 -2.11
N PRO A 129 -13.78 -5.47 -1.02
CA PRO A 129 -13.92 -6.13 0.27
C PRO A 129 -15.34 -6.05 0.86
N ALA A 130 -16.08 -4.96 0.58
CA ALA A 130 -17.47 -4.83 1.01
C ALA A 130 -18.39 -5.85 0.32
N ILE A 131 -18.21 -6.06 -1.00
CA ILE A 131 -18.95 -7.05 -1.77
C ILE A 131 -18.61 -8.46 -1.29
N GLU A 132 -17.32 -8.78 -1.13
CA GLU A 132 -16.86 -10.08 -0.62
C GLU A 132 -17.44 -10.38 0.76
N PHE A 133 -17.44 -9.39 1.66
CA PHE A 133 -18.02 -9.54 3.00
C PHE A 133 -19.51 -9.84 2.93
N VAL A 134 -20.30 -9.09 2.14
CA VAL A 134 -21.75 -9.33 2.08
C VAL A 134 -22.07 -10.69 1.44
N HIS A 135 -21.30 -11.12 0.43
CA HIS A 135 -21.43 -12.47 -0.12
C HIS A 135 -21.07 -13.57 0.88
N SER A 136 -20.08 -13.36 1.76
CA SER A 136 -19.67 -14.36 2.76
C SER A 136 -20.72 -14.59 3.84
N LEU A 137 -21.72 -13.70 3.96
CA LEU A 137 -22.84 -13.86 4.89
C LEU A 137 -23.86 -14.91 4.44
N GLY A 138 -23.88 -15.29 3.15
CA GLY A 138 -24.86 -16.25 2.61
C GLY A 138 -26.31 -15.75 2.63
N MET A 139 -26.54 -14.45 2.86
CA MET A 139 -27.86 -13.83 2.88
C MET A 139 -28.16 -13.13 1.55
N GLU A 140 -29.45 -12.99 1.23
CA GLU A 140 -29.85 -12.12 0.12
C GLU A 140 -29.57 -10.65 0.44
N PHE A 141 -29.08 -9.92 -0.56
CA PHE A 141 -28.83 -8.49 -0.45
C PHE A 141 -29.15 -7.78 -1.75
N LYS A 142 -29.57 -6.51 -1.64
CA LYS A 142 -29.81 -5.63 -2.80
C LYS A 142 -28.58 -4.79 -3.07
N GLN A 143 -28.12 -4.76 -4.31
CA GLN A 143 -27.03 -3.92 -4.75
C GLN A 143 -27.52 -2.81 -5.68
N THR A 144 -27.17 -1.55 -5.37
CA THR A 144 -27.42 -0.41 -6.25
C THR A 144 -26.15 0.40 -6.49
N ARG A 145 -26.13 1.18 -7.57
CA ARG A 145 -24.98 2.00 -7.95
C ARG A 145 -25.44 3.40 -8.32
N LYS A 146 -24.80 4.41 -7.74
CA LYS A 146 -25.02 5.83 -8.05
C LYS A 146 -23.75 6.41 -8.66
N LEU A 147 -23.88 7.08 -9.81
CA LEU A 147 -22.80 7.87 -10.39
C LEU A 147 -22.52 9.06 -9.46
N VAL A 148 -21.29 9.19 -8.98
CA VAL A 148 -20.88 10.29 -8.10
C VAL A 148 -20.23 11.39 -8.92
N THR A 149 -19.30 11.01 -9.78
CA THR A 149 -18.54 11.97 -10.59
C THR A 149 -17.96 11.27 -11.82
N GLN A 150 -17.39 12.07 -12.71
CA GLN A 150 -16.61 11.61 -13.84
C GLN A 150 -15.22 12.27 -13.73
N THR A 151 -14.17 11.45 -13.81
CA THR A 151 -12.79 11.95 -13.85
C THR A 151 -12.57 12.78 -15.11
N ARG A 152 -11.53 13.64 -15.11
CA ARG A 152 -11.14 14.44 -16.28
C ARG A 152 -10.85 13.58 -17.52
N ASP A 153 -10.39 12.35 -17.32
CA ASP A 153 -10.15 11.36 -18.38
C ASP A 153 -11.43 10.63 -18.85
N GLY A 154 -12.61 11.08 -18.41
CA GLY A 154 -13.90 10.51 -18.79
C GLY A 154 -14.32 9.25 -18.01
N LYS A 155 -13.48 8.72 -17.10
CA LYS A 155 -13.86 7.53 -16.30
C LYS A 155 -14.94 7.89 -15.29
N ARG A 156 -16.04 7.13 -15.31
CA ARG A 156 -17.17 7.28 -14.38
C ARG A 156 -16.87 6.63 -13.03
N VAL A 157 -17.07 7.40 -11.96
CA VAL A 157 -16.85 6.95 -10.57
C VAL A 157 -18.20 6.72 -9.91
N TYR A 158 -18.46 5.47 -9.52
CA TYR A 158 -19.71 5.05 -8.92
C TYR A 158 -19.54 4.72 -7.43
N ARG A 159 -20.54 5.09 -6.63
CA ARG A 159 -20.73 4.60 -5.27
C ARG A 159 -21.71 3.43 -5.28
N THR A 160 -21.36 2.37 -4.60
CA THR A 160 -22.16 1.14 -4.50
C THR A 160 -22.83 1.08 -3.14
N THR A 161 -24.14 0.79 -3.10
CA THR A 161 -24.84 0.51 -1.86
C THR A 161 -25.21 -0.97 -1.83
N LEU A 162 -24.90 -1.64 -0.74
CA LEU A 162 -25.19 -3.05 -0.48
C LEU A 162 -26.15 -3.10 0.70
N CYS A 163 -27.40 -3.48 0.48
CA CYS A 163 -28.44 -3.49 1.51
C CYS A 163 -28.78 -4.93 1.91
N VAL A 164 -28.48 -5.26 3.16
CA VAL A 164 -28.74 -6.55 3.81
C VAL A 164 -29.89 -6.35 4.80
N ARG A 165 -30.88 -7.23 4.77
CA ARG A 165 -31.98 -7.25 5.73
C ARG A 165 -31.85 -8.47 6.62
N LEU A 166 -31.79 -8.23 7.92
CA LEU A 166 -31.81 -9.25 8.96
C LEU A 166 -33.27 -9.50 9.33
N GLU A 167 -33.61 -10.78 9.47
CA GLU A 167 -34.87 -11.24 10.05
C GLU A 167 -34.83 -11.19 11.59
#